data_AF-A0A8S7XW76-F1
#
_entry.id   AF-A0A8S7XW76-F1
#
_cell.length_a   1.000
_cell.length_b   1.000
_cell.length_c   1.000
_cell.angle_alpha   90.00
_cell.angle_beta   90.00
_cell.angle_gamma   90.00
#
_symmetry.space_group_name_H-M   'P 1'
#
loop_
_entity.id
_entity.type
_entity.pdbx_description
1 polymer ?
#
loop_
_entity_poly.entity_id
_entity_poly.type
_entity_poly.pdbx_seq_one_letter_code
_entity_poly.pdbx_strand_id
1 'polypeptide(L)'
;PDGDSFWEFGVNEKLLDKANFDYEKRTREVAPEIRLKTTFVFASLRTWDNPKVKLEDWLQEKRNSGKWKDIKLIDGSMLEDWLGVCPAVAAYYARYHLELMPQVGVRSIKEFWDEFSTKFNPPLTEAVLLAGREKQKERFLNELRENGRKISLAADSPDEVIAFAIAAIRTTEAELRHSFQSRALIIDTDDAARQLSGKRGMIFLPRDRARALAGLLQQASITVVSAGADETRTDHELLIRPDSISLGKALESMGFDSDKSYQIARQCGRSLSVLARQISSSTAESPEWKDSPELLPALLAGAWSTCSEKDKLILKQLAGYTDYSQVENPLRLLTKRRDSPIDRVDDIWSLRSSVDAFVHLGYLLGEEHLERFEKAVREVFSYIPEPPKAEDLFVPDNGIKTSYSSWLRNGMTTVLLHMA
;
A
#
# COMPACT_ATOMS: atom_id res chain seq x y z
N PRO A 1 -10.15 -22.33 20.64
CA PRO A 1 -11.47 -22.74 21.17
C PRO A 1 -12.32 -21.50 21.36
N ASP A 2 -13.64 -21.61 21.26
CA ASP A 2 -14.51 -20.43 21.35
C ASP A 2 -14.71 -19.99 22.82
N GLY A 3 -14.58 -18.68 23.03
CA GLY A 3 -14.64 -18.05 24.35
C GLY A 3 -13.33 -18.13 25.14
N ASP A 4 -13.42 -17.81 26.43
CA ASP A 4 -12.26 -17.71 27.31
C ASP A 4 -11.51 -19.05 27.45
N SER A 5 -10.17 -18.98 27.44
CA SER A 5 -9.31 -20.15 27.56
C SER A 5 -8.06 -19.91 28.40
N PHE A 6 -7.64 -20.95 29.12
CA PHE A 6 -6.37 -20.99 29.85
C PHE A 6 -5.38 -21.85 29.09
N TRP A 7 -4.19 -21.30 28.82
CA TRP A 7 -3.16 -21.97 28.03
C TRP A 7 -1.97 -22.35 28.91
N GLU A 8 -1.54 -23.58 28.77
CA GLU A 8 -0.31 -24.11 29.34
C GLU A 8 0.59 -24.65 28.22
N PHE A 9 1.88 -24.35 28.30
CA PHE A 9 2.86 -24.70 27.28
C PHE A 9 3.90 -25.65 27.85
N GLY A 10 4.21 -26.73 27.12
CA GLY A 10 5.15 -27.76 27.56
C GLY A 10 6.17 -28.16 26.48
N VAL A 11 7.37 -28.51 26.94
CA VAL A 11 8.43 -29.12 26.11
C VAL A 11 8.95 -30.45 26.70
N ASN A 12 8.32 -30.91 27.79
CA ASN A 12 8.72 -32.08 28.56
C ASN A 12 8.62 -33.37 27.73
N GLU A 13 9.63 -34.24 27.83
CA GLU A 13 9.64 -35.53 27.14
C GLU A 13 8.45 -36.42 27.51
N LYS A 14 8.06 -36.43 28.78
CA LYS A 14 6.89 -37.17 29.28
C LYS A 14 5.65 -36.30 29.24
N LEU A 15 5.02 -36.24 28.07
CA LEU A 15 3.86 -35.39 27.81
C LEU A 15 2.68 -35.65 28.77
N LEU A 16 2.31 -36.93 28.97
CA LEU A 16 1.20 -37.32 29.84
C LEU A 16 1.37 -36.81 31.28
N ASP A 17 2.58 -36.97 31.84
CA ASP A 17 2.88 -36.57 33.22
C ASP A 17 2.75 -35.05 33.37
N LYS A 18 3.28 -34.30 32.40
CA LYS A 18 3.21 -32.84 32.38
C LYS A 18 1.77 -32.36 32.22
N ALA A 19 1.00 -32.94 31.29
CA ALA A 19 -0.40 -32.59 31.07
C ALA A 19 -1.26 -32.84 32.32
N ASN A 20 -1.05 -33.96 33.03
CA ASN A 20 -1.72 -34.23 34.30
C ASN A 20 -1.33 -33.22 35.39
N PHE A 21 -0.03 -32.95 35.54
CA PHE A 21 0.46 -32.01 36.54
C PHE A 21 -0.13 -30.61 36.34
N ASP A 22 -0.10 -30.09 35.11
CA ASP A 22 -0.61 -28.76 34.79
C ASP A 22 -2.13 -28.69 34.93
N TYR A 23 -2.85 -29.75 34.52
CA TYR A 23 -4.28 -29.87 34.74
C TYR A 23 -4.65 -29.80 36.23
N GLU A 24 -3.99 -30.59 37.08
CA GLU A 24 -4.25 -30.60 38.52
C GLU A 24 -3.85 -29.29 39.20
N LYS A 25 -2.72 -28.71 38.79
CA LYS A 25 -2.28 -27.40 39.27
C LYS A 25 -3.32 -26.33 38.95
N ARG A 26 -3.74 -26.20 37.70
CA ARG A 26 -4.72 -25.18 37.29
C ARG A 26 -6.10 -25.40 37.88
N THR A 27 -6.51 -26.66 38.03
CA THR A 27 -7.77 -27.00 38.70
C THR A 27 -7.78 -26.54 40.17
N ARG A 28 -6.63 -26.53 40.85
CA ARG A 28 -6.49 -26.02 42.23
C ARG A 28 -6.42 -24.49 42.27
N GLU A 29 -5.70 -23.87 41.35
CA GLU A 29 -5.46 -22.41 41.35
C GLU A 29 -6.66 -21.60 40.85
N VAL A 30 -7.46 -22.13 39.93
CA VAL A 30 -8.58 -21.40 39.30
C VAL A 30 -9.89 -21.70 40.01
N ALA A 31 -10.64 -20.65 40.37
CA ALA A 31 -11.92 -20.77 41.07
C ALA A 31 -12.99 -21.53 40.25
N PRO A 32 -13.91 -22.28 40.90
CA PRO A 32 -14.96 -23.08 40.23
C PRO A 32 -15.80 -22.29 39.23
N GLU A 33 -16.20 -21.07 39.59
CA GLU A 33 -17.09 -20.24 38.76
C GLU A 33 -16.44 -19.83 37.42
N ILE A 34 -15.11 -19.75 37.39
CA ILE A 34 -14.32 -19.38 36.21
C ILE A 34 -14.04 -20.62 35.36
N ARG A 35 -13.54 -21.71 35.97
CA ARG A 35 -13.15 -22.93 35.23
C ARG A 35 -14.32 -23.58 34.48
N LEU A 36 -15.54 -23.52 35.04
CA LEU A 36 -16.74 -24.09 34.40
C LEU A 36 -17.21 -23.28 33.17
N LYS A 37 -16.66 -22.08 32.95
CA LYS A 37 -16.95 -21.23 31.78
C LYS A 37 -15.77 -21.12 30.81
N THR A 38 -14.60 -21.67 31.15
CA THR A 38 -13.35 -21.51 30.40
C THR A 38 -12.82 -22.85 29.89
N THR A 39 -12.23 -22.84 28.70
CA THR A 39 -11.60 -24.04 28.10
C THR A 39 -10.15 -24.13 28.56
N PHE A 40 -9.73 -25.28 29.10
CA PHE A 40 -8.31 -25.53 29.38
C PHE A 40 -7.63 -26.07 28.11
N VAL A 41 -6.54 -25.44 27.68
CA VAL A 41 -5.76 -25.83 26.50
C VAL A 41 -4.34 -26.12 26.92
N PHE A 42 -3.89 -27.35 26.66
CA PHE A 42 -2.50 -27.73 26.82
C PHE A 42 -1.81 -27.82 25.45
N ALA A 43 -0.76 -27.06 25.23
CA ALA A 43 -0.01 -27.07 23.97
C ALA A 43 1.43 -27.57 24.22
N SER A 44 1.86 -28.56 23.44
CA SER A 44 3.18 -29.19 23.60
C SER A 44 3.91 -29.31 22.28
N LEU A 45 5.23 -29.10 22.30
CA LEU A 45 6.11 -29.39 21.16
C LEU A 45 6.44 -30.88 20.99
N ARG A 46 6.05 -31.72 21.96
CA ARG A 46 6.18 -33.19 21.87
C ARG A 46 4.89 -33.82 21.40
N THR A 47 4.99 -34.84 20.56
CA THR A 47 3.88 -35.68 20.11
C THR A 47 3.39 -36.57 21.25
N TRP A 48 2.08 -36.77 21.34
CA TRP A 48 1.49 -37.74 22.26
C TRP A 48 1.77 -39.15 21.78
N ASP A 49 2.85 -39.73 22.30
CA ASP A 49 3.26 -41.10 22.01
C ASP A 49 3.30 -41.93 23.30
N ASN A 50 2.11 -42.24 23.83
CA ASN A 50 1.98 -43.10 25.01
C ASN A 50 1.34 -44.44 24.63
N PRO A 51 2.03 -45.58 24.87
CA PRO A 51 1.55 -46.89 24.44
C PRO A 51 0.36 -47.41 25.27
N LYS A 52 0.07 -46.80 26.43
CA LYS A 52 -0.98 -47.27 27.35
C LYS A 52 -2.21 -46.38 27.38
N VAL A 53 -2.04 -45.09 27.10
CA VAL A 53 -3.11 -44.09 27.21
C VAL A 53 -3.20 -43.34 25.89
N LYS A 54 -4.30 -43.53 25.17
CA LYS A 54 -4.56 -42.74 23.96
C LYS A 54 -4.94 -41.32 24.34
N LEU A 55 -4.63 -40.37 23.48
CA LEU A 55 -4.93 -38.96 23.71
C LEU A 55 -6.44 -38.73 23.87
N GLU A 56 -7.24 -39.37 23.02
CA GLU A 56 -8.70 -39.25 23.03
C GLU A 56 -9.29 -39.78 24.34
N ASP A 57 -8.78 -40.92 24.82
CA ASP A 57 -9.23 -41.53 26.08
C ASP A 57 -8.91 -40.60 27.27
N TRP A 58 -7.72 -40.00 27.28
CA TRP A 58 -7.32 -39.04 28.30
C TRP A 58 -8.19 -37.77 28.26
N LEU A 59 -8.43 -37.21 27.07
CA LEU A 59 -9.30 -36.04 26.90
C LEU A 59 -10.72 -36.35 27.37
N GLN A 60 -11.25 -37.52 27.04
CA GLN A 60 -12.58 -37.94 27.46
C GLN A 60 -12.66 -38.12 28.98
N GLU A 61 -11.66 -38.75 29.60
CA GLU A 61 -11.56 -38.88 31.06
C GLU A 61 -11.61 -37.50 31.74
N LYS A 62 -10.78 -36.56 31.28
CA LYS A 62 -10.72 -35.23 31.90
C LYS A 62 -12.01 -34.43 31.65
N ARG A 63 -12.62 -34.50 30.47
CA ARG A 63 -13.92 -33.87 30.19
C ARG A 63 -15.03 -34.45 31.08
N ASN A 64 -15.08 -35.77 31.23
CA ASN A 64 -16.06 -36.45 32.09
C ASN A 64 -15.92 -36.09 33.57
N SER A 65 -14.74 -35.65 34.00
CA SER A 65 -14.55 -35.14 35.37
C SER A 65 -15.30 -33.84 35.66
N GLY A 66 -15.78 -33.14 34.63
CA GLY A 66 -16.66 -31.97 34.74
C GLY A 66 -16.04 -30.77 35.45
N LYS A 67 -14.71 -30.72 35.60
CA LYS A 67 -14.03 -29.65 36.34
C LYS A 67 -13.80 -28.39 35.50
N TRP A 68 -13.88 -28.48 34.18
CA TRP A 68 -13.70 -27.38 33.23
C TRP A 68 -14.81 -27.39 32.18
N LYS A 69 -15.05 -26.26 31.49
CA LYS A 69 -16.02 -26.19 30.38
C LYS A 69 -15.69 -27.20 29.28
N ASP A 70 -14.43 -27.21 28.86
CA ASP A 70 -13.85 -28.14 27.88
C ASP A 70 -12.34 -28.24 28.11
N ILE A 71 -11.74 -29.28 27.56
CA ILE A 71 -10.31 -29.54 27.62
C ILE A 71 -9.82 -29.89 26.21
N LYS A 72 -8.76 -29.22 25.78
CA LYS A 72 -8.09 -29.49 24.51
C LYS A 72 -6.60 -29.69 24.72
N LEU A 73 -6.01 -30.56 23.91
CA LEU A 73 -4.57 -30.73 23.85
C LEU A 73 -4.13 -30.58 22.39
N ILE A 74 -3.07 -29.82 22.19
CA ILE A 74 -2.40 -29.64 20.90
C ILE A 74 -1.00 -30.21 21.08
N ASP A 75 -0.66 -31.26 20.35
CA ASP A 75 0.65 -31.91 20.45
C ASP A 75 1.58 -31.54 19.29
N GLY A 76 2.80 -32.07 19.32
CA GLY A 76 3.81 -31.79 18.31
C GLY A 76 3.37 -32.14 16.89
N SER A 77 2.68 -33.28 16.70
CA SER A 77 2.21 -33.71 15.39
C SER A 77 1.13 -32.77 14.83
N MET A 78 0.21 -32.31 15.68
CA MET A 78 -0.82 -31.35 15.29
C MET A 78 -0.21 -29.99 14.94
N LEU A 79 0.85 -29.57 15.63
CA LEU A 79 1.60 -28.36 15.29
C LEU A 79 2.34 -28.50 13.95
N GLU A 80 2.94 -29.67 13.69
CA GLU A 80 3.58 -29.98 12.41
C GLU A 80 2.57 -29.93 11.26
N ASP A 81 1.43 -30.60 11.42
CA ASP A 81 0.33 -30.57 10.45
C ASP A 81 -0.16 -29.13 10.22
N TRP A 82 -0.34 -28.37 11.31
CA TRP A 82 -0.76 -26.97 11.25
C TRP A 82 0.25 -26.11 10.47
N LEU A 83 1.54 -26.25 10.73
CA LEU A 83 2.59 -25.55 9.99
C LEU A 83 2.63 -25.99 8.52
N GLY A 84 2.38 -27.28 8.24
CA GLY A 84 2.27 -27.81 6.88
C GLY A 84 1.15 -27.18 6.06
N VAL A 85 0.02 -26.87 6.70
CA VAL A 85 -1.13 -26.21 6.05
C VAL A 85 -1.09 -24.67 6.14
N CYS A 86 -0.26 -24.11 7.02
CA CYS A 86 -0.07 -22.66 7.21
C CYS A 86 1.36 -22.20 6.87
N PRO A 87 1.80 -22.33 5.60
CA PRO A 87 3.17 -22.08 5.19
C PRO A 87 3.67 -20.64 5.37
N ALA A 88 2.82 -19.61 5.48
CA ALA A 88 3.31 -18.27 5.82
C ALA A 88 3.68 -18.13 7.30
N VAL A 89 2.95 -18.83 8.18
CA VAL A 89 3.35 -18.98 9.59
C VAL A 89 4.62 -19.82 9.67
N ALA A 90 4.64 -20.95 8.96
CA ALA A 90 5.82 -21.80 8.90
C ALA A 90 7.03 -21.05 8.34
N ALA A 91 6.88 -20.18 7.34
CA ALA A 91 7.98 -19.42 6.75
C ALA A 91 8.73 -18.56 7.79
N TYR A 92 8.00 -17.89 8.70
CA TYR A 92 8.61 -17.11 9.78
C TYR A 92 9.49 -17.99 10.68
N TYR A 93 8.93 -19.07 11.21
CA TYR A 93 9.67 -19.98 12.10
C TYR A 93 10.77 -20.75 11.36
N ALA A 94 10.49 -21.19 10.13
CA ALA A 94 11.45 -21.86 9.27
C ALA A 94 12.62 -20.95 8.90
N ARG A 95 12.46 -19.63 8.87
CA ARG A 95 13.57 -18.71 8.63
C ARG A 95 14.37 -18.44 9.90
N TYR A 96 13.71 -17.93 10.93
CA TYR A 96 14.39 -17.36 12.09
C TYR A 96 14.68 -18.36 13.20
N HIS A 97 14.05 -19.54 13.18
CA HIS A 97 14.13 -20.51 14.26
C HIS A 97 14.55 -21.92 13.81
N LEU A 98 14.18 -22.37 12.60
CA LEU A 98 14.47 -23.74 12.12
C LEU A 98 15.43 -23.81 10.92
N GLU A 99 15.66 -22.69 10.24
CA GLU A 99 16.50 -22.59 9.03
C GLU A 99 16.11 -23.46 7.81
N LEU A 100 14.81 -23.78 7.63
CA LEU A 100 14.28 -24.72 6.63
C LEU A 100 13.61 -24.10 5.39
N MET A 101 13.43 -22.77 5.33
CA MET A 101 12.87 -22.05 4.18
C MET A 101 13.94 -21.16 3.53
N PRO A 102 13.77 -20.68 2.28
CA PRO A 102 14.70 -19.70 1.72
C PRO A 102 14.84 -18.52 2.69
N GLN A 103 16.05 -18.42 3.26
CA GLN A 103 16.44 -17.39 4.22
C GLN A 103 16.27 -15.98 3.64
N VAL A 104 16.32 -15.87 2.31
CA VAL A 104 16.35 -14.61 1.56
C VAL A 104 15.27 -14.63 0.48
N GLY A 105 14.64 -13.47 0.24
CA GLY A 105 13.77 -13.23 -0.92
C GLY A 105 12.30 -13.60 -0.75
N VAL A 106 11.85 -13.89 0.46
CA VAL A 106 10.42 -14.04 0.82
C VAL A 106 10.16 -13.19 2.06
N ARG A 107 8.98 -12.61 2.24
CA ARG A 107 8.60 -11.92 3.48
C ARG A 107 7.16 -12.27 3.88
N SER A 108 6.90 -12.31 5.18
CA SER A 108 5.52 -12.39 5.69
C SER A 108 4.82 -11.03 5.55
N ILE A 109 3.48 -11.04 5.65
CA ILE A 109 2.69 -9.80 5.69
C ILE A 109 3.19 -8.85 6.81
N LYS A 110 3.59 -9.41 7.95
CA LYS A 110 4.08 -8.61 9.08
C LYS A 110 5.43 -7.97 8.75
N GLU A 111 6.39 -8.74 8.27
CA GLU A 111 7.73 -8.24 7.91
C GLU A 111 7.65 -7.12 6.88
N PHE A 112 6.93 -7.35 5.77
CA PHE A 112 6.75 -6.32 4.75
C PHE A 112 6.07 -5.07 5.33
N TRP A 113 5.00 -5.24 6.13
CA TRP A 113 4.27 -4.10 6.68
C TRP A 113 5.14 -3.28 7.63
N ASP A 114 5.88 -3.95 8.51
CA ASP A 114 6.77 -3.28 9.45
C ASP A 114 7.85 -2.48 8.70
N GLU A 115 8.42 -3.04 7.62
CA GLU A 115 9.40 -2.33 6.77
C GLU A 115 8.78 -1.20 5.93
N PHE A 116 7.57 -1.38 5.40
CA PHE A 116 6.93 -0.41 4.52
C PHE A 116 6.38 0.78 5.31
N SER A 117 5.69 0.51 6.42
CA SER A 117 5.08 1.53 7.26
C SER A 117 6.10 2.41 7.95
N THR A 118 7.24 1.84 8.35
CA THR A 118 8.31 2.58 9.03
C THR A 118 9.14 3.46 8.11
N LYS A 119 8.90 3.49 6.79
CA LYS A 119 9.47 4.50 5.87
C LYS A 119 8.95 5.92 6.16
N PHE A 120 7.82 6.02 6.85
CA PHE A 120 7.13 7.27 7.17
C PHE A 120 7.29 7.60 8.65
N ASN A 121 7.25 8.89 8.99
CA ASN A 121 7.27 9.38 10.35
C ASN A 121 6.13 10.39 10.59
N PRO A 122 5.12 10.04 11.41
CA PRO A 122 4.91 8.75 12.09
C PRO A 122 4.70 7.57 11.12
N PRO A 123 4.76 6.31 11.58
CA PRO A 123 4.56 5.15 10.72
C PRO A 123 3.22 5.17 9.98
N LEU A 124 3.22 4.73 8.72
CA LEU A 124 2.02 4.67 7.88
C LEU A 124 0.99 3.70 8.47
N THR A 125 -0.28 4.09 8.42
CA THR A 125 -1.40 3.22 8.81
C THR A 125 -2.10 2.64 7.59
N GLU A 126 -2.83 1.54 7.80
CA GLU A 126 -3.63 0.90 6.75
C GLU A 126 -4.71 1.84 6.18
N ALA A 127 -5.22 2.77 6.99
CA ALA A 127 -6.23 3.73 6.59
C ALA A 127 -5.76 4.59 5.40
N VAL A 128 -4.49 4.99 5.35
CA VAL A 128 -3.95 5.84 4.27
C VAL A 128 -3.97 5.11 2.92
N LEU A 129 -3.66 3.81 2.92
CA LEU A 129 -3.68 2.99 1.71
C LEU A 129 -5.09 2.63 1.23
N LEU A 130 -6.06 2.66 2.12
CA LEU A 130 -7.45 2.26 1.86
C LEU A 130 -8.39 3.45 1.62
N ALA A 131 -7.94 4.67 1.89
CA ALA A 131 -8.73 5.89 1.73
C ALA A 131 -9.36 5.97 0.33
N GLY A 132 -10.70 6.05 0.26
CA GLY A 132 -11.43 6.16 -1.00
C GLY A 132 -11.38 4.91 -1.89
N ARG A 133 -10.87 3.79 -1.36
CA ARG A 133 -10.70 2.50 -2.07
C ARG A 133 -11.53 1.39 -1.45
N GLU A 134 -12.58 1.70 -0.70
CA GLU A 134 -13.38 0.73 0.06
C GLU A 134 -13.98 -0.34 -0.86
N LYS A 135 -14.55 0.06 -2.00
CA LYS A 135 -15.09 -0.87 -3.01
C LYS A 135 -14.00 -1.76 -3.64
N GLN A 136 -12.79 -1.23 -3.83
CA GLN A 136 -11.67 -1.99 -4.38
C GLN A 136 -11.14 -3.00 -3.35
N LYS A 137 -11.11 -2.62 -2.07
CA LYS A 137 -10.80 -3.52 -0.95
C LYS A 137 -11.79 -4.68 -0.90
N GLU A 138 -13.08 -4.40 -0.96
CA GLU A 138 -14.12 -5.45 -0.93
C GLU A 138 -13.99 -6.43 -2.10
N ARG A 139 -13.80 -5.92 -3.32
CA ARG A 139 -13.55 -6.77 -4.50
C ARG A 139 -12.31 -7.64 -4.33
N PHE A 140 -11.19 -7.04 -3.93
CA PHE A 140 -9.94 -7.76 -3.69
C PHE A 140 -10.13 -8.90 -2.66
N LEU A 141 -10.79 -8.61 -1.54
CA LEU A 141 -11.05 -9.62 -0.51
C LEU A 141 -12.00 -10.73 -0.98
N ASN A 142 -12.96 -10.42 -1.84
CA ASN A 142 -13.85 -11.42 -2.44
C ASN A 142 -13.09 -12.31 -3.43
N GLU A 143 -12.24 -11.75 -4.28
CA GLU A 143 -11.40 -12.53 -5.21
C GLU A 143 -10.45 -13.49 -4.48
N LEU A 144 -9.91 -13.08 -3.32
CA LEU A 144 -9.11 -13.97 -2.47
C LEU A 144 -9.90 -15.16 -1.91
N ARG A 145 -11.24 -15.05 -1.80
CA ARG A 145 -12.14 -16.12 -1.33
C ARG A 145 -12.57 -17.04 -2.46
N GLU A 146 -12.83 -16.49 -3.65
CA GLU A 146 -13.42 -17.20 -4.80
C GLU A 146 -12.46 -18.16 -5.52
N ASN A 147 -11.29 -18.48 -4.93
CA ASN A 147 -10.25 -19.36 -5.52
C ASN A 147 -9.79 -18.92 -6.94
N GLY A 148 -9.82 -17.61 -7.22
CA GLY A 148 -9.22 -17.03 -8.42
C GLY A 148 -7.71 -17.24 -8.43
N ARG A 149 -7.11 -17.54 -9.59
CA ARG A 149 -5.65 -17.75 -9.70
C ARG A 149 -4.84 -16.47 -9.84
N LYS A 150 -5.44 -15.42 -10.39
CA LYS A 150 -4.76 -14.16 -10.73
C LYS A 150 -5.62 -12.98 -10.31
N ILE A 151 -5.03 -12.04 -9.60
CA ILE A 151 -5.63 -10.74 -9.25
C ILE A 151 -4.72 -9.67 -9.83
N SER A 152 -5.21 -8.87 -10.78
CA SER A 152 -4.37 -7.90 -11.51
C SER A 152 -4.71 -6.48 -11.08
N LEU A 153 -3.78 -5.81 -10.41
CA LEU A 153 -3.96 -4.47 -9.86
C LEU A 153 -2.85 -3.54 -10.34
N ALA A 154 -3.18 -2.29 -10.63
CA ALA A 154 -2.23 -1.26 -11.00
C ALA A 154 -2.33 -0.05 -10.06
N ALA A 155 -1.20 0.58 -9.75
CA ALA A 155 -1.13 1.82 -8.99
C ALA A 155 0.02 2.69 -9.51
N ASP A 156 0.37 3.78 -8.81
CA ASP A 156 1.50 4.61 -9.23
C ASP A 156 2.81 3.82 -9.18
N SER A 157 2.94 2.91 -8.20
CA SER A 157 4.02 1.94 -8.12
C SER A 157 3.54 0.51 -7.85
N PRO A 158 4.29 -0.53 -8.25
CA PRO A 158 4.00 -1.91 -7.85
C PRO A 158 3.97 -2.10 -6.32
N ASP A 159 4.84 -1.39 -5.59
CA ASP A 159 4.91 -1.46 -4.13
C ASP A 159 3.63 -0.93 -3.46
N GLU A 160 3.00 0.10 -4.03
CA GLU A 160 1.70 0.58 -3.56
C GLU A 160 0.61 -0.48 -3.68
N VAL A 161 0.61 -1.28 -4.76
CA VAL A 161 -0.33 -2.39 -4.93
C VAL A 161 -0.15 -3.43 -3.83
N ILE A 162 1.09 -3.81 -3.53
CA ILE A 162 1.41 -4.78 -2.48
C ILE A 162 0.99 -4.23 -1.11
N ALA A 163 1.31 -2.97 -0.83
CA ALA A 163 0.94 -2.31 0.41
C ALA A 163 -0.59 -2.22 0.57
N PHE A 164 -1.33 -1.89 -0.50
CA PHE A 164 -2.80 -1.89 -0.52
C PHE A 164 -3.36 -3.28 -0.21
N ALA A 165 -2.87 -4.33 -0.88
CA ALA A 165 -3.33 -5.71 -0.67
C ALA A 165 -3.11 -6.15 0.79
N ILE A 166 -1.97 -5.78 1.37
CA ILE A 166 -1.63 -6.06 2.77
C ILE A 166 -2.54 -5.28 3.73
N ALA A 167 -2.77 -3.98 3.48
CA ALA A 167 -3.67 -3.17 4.28
C ALA A 167 -5.12 -3.72 4.25
N ALA A 168 -5.58 -4.18 3.07
CA ALA A 168 -6.88 -4.82 2.91
C ALA A 168 -6.99 -6.10 3.74
N ILE A 169 -5.99 -6.98 3.69
CA ILE A 169 -5.95 -8.21 4.50
C ILE A 169 -5.91 -7.89 5.99
N ARG A 170 -5.07 -6.93 6.42
CA ARG A 170 -4.90 -6.59 7.84
C ARG A 170 -6.15 -5.98 8.47
N THR A 171 -6.97 -5.28 7.68
CA THR A 171 -8.18 -4.58 8.16
C THR A 171 -9.49 -5.34 7.91
N THR A 172 -9.43 -6.61 7.50
CA THR A 172 -10.62 -7.48 7.43
C THR A 172 -10.96 -8.08 8.80
N GLU A 173 -12.07 -8.82 8.91
CA GLU A 173 -12.50 -9.53 10.12
C GLU A 173 -11.44 -10.54 10.62
N ALA A 174 -11.38 -10.80 11.93
CA ALA A 174 -10.28 -11.55 12.55
C ALA A 174 -10.07 -12.94 11.94
N GLU A 175 -11.14 -13.72 11.74
CA GLU A 175 -11.04 -15.08 11.19
C GLU A 175 -10.45 -15.08 9.77
N LEU A 176 -10.98 -14.23 8.90
CA LEU A 176 -10.49 -14.07 7.53
C LEU A 176 -9.07 -13.51 7.50
N ARG A 177 -8.75 -12.56 8.38
CA ARG A 177 -7.43 -11.99 8.53
C ARG A 177 -6.41 -13.08 8.83
N HIS A 178 -6.69 -13.93 9.83
CA HIS A 178 -5.81 -15.04 10.19
C HIS A 178 -5.66 -16.05 9.05
N SER A 179 -6.75 -16.37 8.35
CA SER A 179 -6.74 -17.27 7.19
C SER A 179 -5.88 -16.74 6.03
N PHE A 180 -5.99 -15.46 5.69
CA PHE A 180 -5.17 -14.87 4.63
C PHE A 180 -3.72 -14.69 5.07
N GLN A 181 -3.47 -14.22 6.29
CA GLN A 181 -2.12 -14.02 6.80
C GLN A 181 -1.32 -15.31 6.92
N SER A 182 -1.96 -16.45 7.20
CA SER A 182 -1.27 -17.74 7.33
C SER A 182 -0.81 -18.35 6.01
N ARG A 183 -1.25 -17.81 4.87
CA ARG A 183 -0.94 -18.32 3.53
C ARG A 183 -0.43 -17.25 2.56
N ALA A 184 -0.31 -15.99 3.00
CA ALA A 184 0.17 -14.89 2.18
C ALA A 184 1.67 -14.63 2.33
N LEU A 185 2.38 -14.58 1.20
CA LEU A 185 3.82 -14.34 1.15
C LEU A 185 4.16 -13.30 0.09
N ILE A 186 5.01 -12.35 0.47
CA ILE A 186 5.67 -11.42 -0.44
C ILE A 186 6.92 -12.12 -0.97
N ILE A 187 7.16 -12.09 -2.27
CA ILE A 187 8.32 -12.78 -2.88
C ILE A 187 9.14 -11.74 -3.63
N ASP A 188 10.41 -11.56 -3.28
CA ASP A 188 11.26 -10.51 -3.84
C ASP A 188 12.20 -11.03 -4.94
N THR A 189 12.64 -12.29 -4.83
CA THR A 189 13.63 -12.88 -5.74
C THR A 189 13.03 -13.93 -6.67
N ASP A 190 13.65 -14.10 -7.82
CA ASP A 190 13.25 -15.11 -8.79
C ASP A 190 13.50 -16.54 -8.28
N ASP A 191 14.57 -16.77 -7.52
CA ASP A 191 14.84 -18.07 -6.90
C ASP A 191 13.77 -18.48 -5.88
N ALA A 192 13.34 -17.54 -5.03
CA ALA A 192 12.26 -17.79 -4.08
C ALA A 192 10.94 -18.11 -4.81
N ALA A 193 10.64 -17.40 -5.90
CA ALA A 193 9.46 -17.69 -6.71
C ALA A 193 9.52 -19.10 -7.35
N ARG A 194 10.68 -19.54 -7.84
CA ARG A 194 10.86 -20.89 -8.40
C ARG A 194 10.61 -21.96 -7.34
N GLN A 195 11.16 -21.78 -6.13
CA GLN A 195 10.99 -22.73 -5.02
C GLN A 195 9.53 -22.84 -4.54
N LEU A 196 8.75 -21.76 -4.64
CA LEU A 196 7.36 -21.71 -4.16
C LEU A 196 6.31 -22.03 -5.23
N SER A 197 6.67 -22.09 -6.52
CA SER A 197 5.74 -22.22 -7.65
C SER A 197 4.78 -23.41 -7.60
N GLY A 198 5.16 -24.52 -6.97
CA GLY A 198 4.31 -25.72 -6.83
C GLY A 198 3.41 -25.75 -5.59
N LYS A 199 3.56 -24.79 -4.66
CA LYS A 199 2.79 -24.76 -3.41
C LYS A 199 1.35 -24.32 -3.71
N ARG A 200 0.37 -25.06 -3.16
CA ARG A 200 -1.07 -24.80 -3.32
C ARG A 200 -1.64 -24.09 -2.10
N GLY A 201 -2.76 -23.39 -2.30
CA GLY A 201 -3.45 -22.67 -1.22
C GLY A 201 -2.78 -21.37 -0.80
N MET A 202 -1.73 -20.93 -1.48
CA MET A 202 -1.00 -19.69 -1.16
C MET A 202 -1.69 -18.46 -1.73
N ILE A 203 -1.32 -17.31 -1.16
CA ILE A 203 -1.48 -15.98 -1.77
C ILE A 203 -0.08 -15.43 -1.99
N PHE A 204 0.34 -15.31 -3.24
CA PHE A 204 1.63 -14.74 -3.57
C PHE A 204 1.49 -13.27 -3.95
N LEU A 205 2.37 -12.44 -3.39
CA LEU A 205 2.54 -11.03 -3.74
C LEU A 205 3.98 -10.85 -4.27
N PRO A 206 4.25 -11.15 -5.54
CA PRO A 206 5.57 -11.00 -6.12
C PRO A 206 5.95 -9.51 -6.19
N ARG A 207 7.20 -9.22 -5.86
CA ARG A 207 7.85 -7.91 -5.85
C ARG A 207 9.20 -8.02 -6.58
N ASP A 208 9.74 -6.89 -6.98
CA ASP A 208 11.07 -6.80 -7.60
C ASP A 208 11.26 -7.80 -8.75
N ARG A 209 12.23 -8.72 -8.64
CA ARG A 209 12.57 -9.70 -9.68
C ARG A 209 11.54 -10.83 -9.76
N ALA A 210 10.87 -11.16 -8.66
CA ALA A 210 9.87 -12.23 -8.63
C ALA A 210 8.64 -11.93 -9.50
N ARG A 211 8.35 -10.65 -9.79
CA ARG A 211 7.22 -10.25 -10.65
C ARG A 211 7.28 -10.88 -12.04
N ALA A 212 8.47 -11.09 -12.58
CA ALA A 212 8.67 -11.78 -13.87
C ALA A 212 8.19 -13.24 -13.85
N LEU A 213 8.08 -13.85 -12.67
CA LEU A 213 7.63 -15.22 -12.45
C LEU A 213 6.20 -15.32 -11.91
N ALA A 214 5.43 -14.22 -11.91
CA ALA A 214 4.03 -14.25 -11.47
C ALA A 214 3.19 -15.27 -12.27
N GLY A 215 3.48 -15.43 -13.57
CA GLY A 215 2.84 -16.43 -14.44
C GLY A 215 3.13 -17.88 -14.03
N LEU A 216 4.27 -18.14 -13.39
CA LEU A 216 4.63 -19.44 -12.84
C LEU A 216 3.91 -19.69 -11.51
N LEU A 217 3.90 -18.69 -10.62
CA LEU A 217 3.27 -18.76 -9.30
C LEU A 217 1.74 -18.97 -9.38
N GLN A 218 1.08 -18.32 -10.34
CA GLN A 218 -0.37 -18.42 -10.52
C GLN A 218 -0.87 -19.80 -10.99
N GLN A 219 0.03 -20.72 -11.36
CA GLN A 219 -0.35 -22.07 -11.78
C GLN A 219 -0.93 -22.90 -10.64
N ALA A 220 -0.41 -22.70 -9.41
CA ALA A 220 -0.76 -23.51 -8.25
C ALA A 220 -1.54 -22.74 -7.17
N SER A 221 -1.44 -21.41 -7.15
CA SER A 221 -1.96 -20.57 -6.06
C SER A 221 -2.41 -19.19 -6.55
N ILE A 222 -3.12 -18.46 -5.69
CA ILE A 222 -3.56 -17.09 -5.99
C ILE A 222 -2.33 -16.19 -6.07
N THR A 223 -2.20 -15.41 -7.14
CA THR A 223 -1.09 -14.46 -7.30
C THR A 223 -1.60 -13.07 -7.62
N VAL A 224 -1.16 -12.08 -6.84
CA VAL A 224 -1.41 -10.66 -7.08
C VAL A 224 -0.37 -10.14 -8.08
N VAL A 225 -0.81 -9.80 -9.29
CA VAL A 225 0.01 -9.23 -10.34
C VAL A 225 -0.09 -7.71 -10.26
N SER A 226 1.00 -7.07 -9.84
CA SER A 226 1.09 -5.62 -9.66
C SER A 226 1.74 -4.92 -10.86
N ALA A 227 1.15 -3.82 -11.32
CA ALA A 227 1.73 -2.94 -12.34
C ALA A 227 1.90 -1.48 -11.85
N GLY A 228 3.02 -0.85 -12.23
CA GLY A 228 3.30 0.58 -11.99
C GLY A 228 2.76 1.51 -13.08
N ALA A 229 3.02 2.82 -12.96
CA ALA A 229 2.71 3.83 -13.98
C ALA A 229 3.57 3.74 -15.25
N ASP A 230 4.74 3.15 -15.12
CA ASP A 230 5.71 2.88 -16.18
C ASP A 230 5.41 1.60 -16.98
N GLU A 231 4.42 0.81 -16.56
CA GLU A 231 4.14 -0.52 -17.10
C GLU A 231 2.79 -0.59 -17.84
N THR A 232 2.61 -1.62 -18.67
CA THR A 232 1.36 -1.86 -19.40
C THR A 232 0.26 -2.35 -18.45
N ARG A 233 -0.92 -1.69 -18.50
CA ARG A 233 -2.03 -1.91 -17.54
C ARG A 233 -3.29 -2.52 -18.15
N THR A 234 -3.23 -3.06 -19.37
CA THR A 234 -4.41 -3.44 -20.17
C THR A 234 -5.41 -4.36 -19.47
N ASP A 235 -4.95 -5.25 -18.57
CA ASP A 235 -5.79 -6.18 -17.80
C ASP A 235 -5.77 -5.91 -16.28
N HIS A 236 -5.40 -4.71 -15.85
CA HIS A 236 -5.28 -4.38 -14.42
C HIS A 236 -6.40 -3.44 -13.99
N GLU A 237 -7.01 -3.73 -12.84
CA GLU A 237 -7.85 -2.74 -12.17
C GLU A 237 -6.94 -1.63 -11.61
N LEU A 238 -7.15 -0.39 -12.03
CA LEU A 238 -6.41 0.76 -11.53
C LEU A 238 -6.92 1.17 -10.14
N LEU A 239 -6.04 1.17 -9.15
CA LEU A 239 -6.32 1.70 -7.83
C LEU A 239 -6.57 3.21 -7.91
N ILE A 240 -7.72 3.63 -7.41
CA ILE A 240 -8.17 5.03 -7.47
C ILE A 240 -7.28 5.87 -6.55
N ARG A 241 -6.82 7.03 -6.99
CA ARG A 241 -6.17 7.97 -6.07
C ARG A 241 -7.23 8.60 -5.15
N PRO A 242 -7.06 8.56 -3.81
CA PRO A 242 -7.98 9.24 -2.90
C PRO A 242 -8.01 10.73 -3.19
N ASP A 243 -9.16 11.37 -3.00
CA ASP A 243 -9.21 12.83 -2.96
C ASP A 243 -8.50 13.38 -1.71
N SER A 244 -8.15 14.67 -1.70
CA SER A 244 -7.38 15.26 -0.60
C SER A 244 -8.14 15.27 0.74
N ILE A 245 -9.47 15.27 0.73
CA ILE A 245 -10.27 15.22 1.96
C ILE A 245 -10.18 13.82 2.55
N SER A 246 -10.43 12.79 1.74
CA SER A 246 -10.33 11.39 2.15
C SER A 246 -8.93 11.01 2.61
N LEU A 247 -7.89 11.44 1.88
CA LEU A 247 -6.50 11.22 2.28
C LEU A 247 -6.14 11.97 3.55
N GLY A 248 -6.55 13.25 3.68
CA GLY A 248 -6.33 14.04 4.89
C GLY A 248 -6.94 13.37 6.12
N LYS A 249 -8.21 12.95 6.03
CA LYS A 249 -8.86 12.22 7.12
C LYS A 249 -8.14 10.91 7.48
N ALA A 250 -7.59 10.20 6.50
CA ALA A 250 -6.82 8.99 6.74
C ALA A 250 -5.48 9.28 7.44
N LEU A 251 -4.80 10.38 7.09
CA LEU A 251 -3.55 10.80 7.72
C LEU A 251 -3.71 11.15 9.21
N GLU A 252 -4.89 11.56 9.67
CA GLU A 252 -5.17 11.77 11.10
C GLU A 252 -4.91 10.48 11.93
N SER A 253 -5.12 9.31 11.33
CA SER A 253 -4.84 8.02 12.01
C SER A 253 -3.36 7.79 12.29
N MET A 254 -2.46 8.54 11.64
CA MET A 254 -1.02 8.55 11.94
C MET A 254 -0.69 9.46 13.13
N GLY A 255 -1.67 10.17 13.70
CA GLY A 255 -1.49 11.07 14.84
C GLY A 255 -1.29 12.55 14.49
N PHE A 256 -1.51 12.94 13.24
CA PHE A 256 -1.51 14.34 12.81
C PHE A 256 -2.83 15.04 13.18
N ASP A 257 -2.80 16.36 13.38
CA ASP A 257 -4.00 17.18 13.51
C ASP A 257 -4.74 17.31 12.16
N SER A 258 -6.03 17.65 12.20
CA SER A 258 -6.91 17.65 11.01
C SER A 258 -6.44 18.64 9.93
N ASP A 259 -6.07 19.86 10.33
CA ASP A 259 -5.63 20.91 9.41
C ASP A 259 -4.30 20.53 8.74
N LYS A 260 -3.32 20.07 9.52
CA LYS A 260 -2.03 19.60 9.00
C LYS A 260 -2.21 18.37 8.11
N SER A 261 -3.09 17.45 8.47
CA SER A 261 -3.37 16.26 7.67
C SER A 261 -3.92 16.62 6.30
N TYR A 262 -4.88 17.55 6.25
CA TYR A 262 -5.42 18.06 4.99
C TYR A 262 -4.35 18.78 4.17
N GLN A 263 -3.50 19.60 4.80
CA GLN A 263 -2.39 20.28 4.13
C GLN A 263 -1.41 19.29 3.52
N ILE A 264 -0.97 18.27 4.27
CA ILE A 264 -0.06 17.22 3.77
C ILE A 264 -0.70 16.49 2.59
N ALA A 265 -1.98 16.10 2.69
CA ALA A 265 -2.69 15.44 1.59
C ALA A 265 -2.76 16.28 0.30
N ARG A 266 -2.81 17.62 0.44
CA ARG A 266 -2.77 18.55 -0.69
C ARG A 266 -1.36 18.70 -1.24
N GLN A 267 -0.38 18.87 -0.36
CA GLN A 267 1.02 19.09 -0.71
C GLN A 267 1.69 17.84 -1.29
N CYS A 268 1.28 16.63 -0.92
CA CYS A 268 1.85 15.42 -1.48
C CYS A 268 1.25 15.03 -2.85
N GLY A 269 0.32 15.82 -3.38
CA GLY A 269 -0.31 15.52 -4.67
C GLY A 269 -1.17 14.25 -4.67
N ARG A 270 -1.52 13.74 -3.48
CA ARG A 270 -2.17 12.43 -3.27
C ARG A 270 -1.31 11.25 -3.74
N SER A 271 0.02 11.43 -3.69
CA SER A 271 1.00 10.43 -4.12
C SER A 271 1.77 9.89 -2.93
N LEU A 272 1.81 8.55 -2.80
CA LEU A 272 2.53 7.89 -1.71
C LEU A 272 4.05 8.05 -1.80
N SER A 273 4.61 8.15 -3.01
CA SER A 273 6.05 8.41 -3.20
C SER A 273 6.44 9.80 -2.72
N VAL A 274 5.64 10.81 -3.08
CA VAL A 274 5.81 12.19 -2.58
C VAL A 274 5.63 12.24 -1.07
N LEU A 275 4.59 11.57 -0.54
CA LEU A 275 4.37 11.48 0.91
C LEU A 275 5.58 10.85 1.61
N ALA A 276 6.13 9.76 1.07
CA ALA A 276 7.30 9.09 1.62
C ALA A 276 8.55 9.98 1.65
N ARG A 277 8.67 10.93 0.73
CA ARG A 277 9.71 11.97 0.77
C ARG A 277 9.43 13.05 1.81
N GLN A 278 8.21 13.56 1.86
CA GLN A 278 7.84 14.68 2.73
C GLN A 278 7.87 14.33 4.22
N ILE A 279 7.45 13.13 4.59
CA ILE A 279 7.41 12.66 5.98
C ILE A 279 8.29 11.42 6.18
N SER A 280 9.47 11.39 5.55
CA SER A 280 10.37 10.25 5.70
C SER A 280 10.84 10.06 7.15
N SER A 281 10.96 8.82 7.59
CA SER A 281 11.58 8.46 8.88
C SER A 281 13.11 8.41 8.81
N SER A 282 13.68 8.44 7.61
CA SER A 282 15.10 8.34 7.34
C SER A 282 15.48 9.28 6.21
N THR A 283 16.64 9.09 5.60
CA THR A 283 17.01 9.85 4.40
C THR A 283 16.03 9.56 3.28
N ALA A 284 15.20 10.55 2.93
CA ALA A 284 14.27 10.46 1.82
C ALA A 284 15.01 10.13 0.51
N GLU A 285 14.52 9.12 -0.21
CA GLU A 285 15.03 8.79 -1.54
C GLU A 285 14.76 9.97 -2.46
N SER A 286 15.82 10.48 -3.12
CA SER A 286 15.65 11.58 -4.05
C SER A 286 15.03 11.08 -5.35
N PRO A 287 14.07 11.80 -5.93
CA PRO A 287 13.46 11.38 -7.18
C PRO A 287 14.46 11.48 -8.33
N GLU A 288 14.36 10.57 -9.31
CA GLU A 288 15.24 10.57 -10.48
C GLU A 288 15.16 11.84 -11.34
N TRP A 289 14.06 12.59 -11.23
CA TRP A 289 13.79 13.80 -11.99
C TRP A 289 14.25 15.09 -11.29
N LYS A 290 14.89 14.99 -10.11
CA LYS A 290 15.26 16.15 -9.26
C LYS A 290 16.18 17.18 -9.91
N ASP A 291 16.89 16.81 -10.98
CA ASP A 291 17.85 17.65 -11.69
C ASP A 291 17.44 17.87 -13.16
N SER A 292 16.15 17.73 -13.49
CA SER A 292 15.63 17.86 -14.86
C SER A 292 15.16 19.30 -15.16
N PRO A 293 15.98 20.14 -15.83
CA PRO A 293 15.61 21.53 -16.14
C PRO A 293 14.39 21.63 -17.08
N GLU A 294 14.05 20.56 -17.79
CA GLU A 294 12.87 20.48 -18.66
C GLU A 294 11.55 20.60 -17.87
N LEU A 295 11.59 20.40 -16.55
CA LEU A 295 10.45 20.58 -15.67
C LEU A 295 10.22 22.03 -15.25
N LEU A 296 11.19 22.95 -15.41
CA LEU A 296 11.05 24.34 -14.94
C LEU A 296 9.85 25.08 -15.55
N PRO A 297 9.53 24.95 -16.85
CA PRO A 297 8.33 25.59 -17.41
C PRO A 297 7.05 25.04 -16.80
N ALA A 298 6.99 23.72 -16.57
CA ALA A 298 5.87 23.07 -15.91
C ALA A 298 5.78 23.46 -14.43
N LEU A 299 6.92 23.59 -13.73
CA LEU A 299 7.03 24.06 -12.36
C LEU A 299 6.38 25.44 -12.20
N LEU A 300 6.74 26.37 -13.09
CA LEU A 300 6.27 27.75 -13.06
C LEU A 300 4.80 27.89 -13.50
N ALA A 301 4.34 27.06 -14.44
CA ALA A 301 2.94 27.06 -14.88
C ALA A 301 2.00 26.37 -13.86
N GLY A 302 2.48 25.34 -13.17
CA GLY A 302 1.69 24.49 -12.28
C GLY A 302 0.79 23.50 -13.02
N ALA A 303 -0.14 24.00 -13.82
CA ALA A 303 -1.03 23.20 -14.67
C ALA A 303 -1.45 24.00 -15.92
N TRP A 304 -1.85 23.35 -17.01
CA TRP A 304 -2.33 24.03 -18.21
C TRP A 304 -3.15 23.10 -19.12
N SER A 305 -3.92 23.67 -20.05
CA SER A 305 -4.64 22.90 -21.08
C SER A 305 -3.97 23.03 -22.45
N THR A 306 -3.78 21.90 -23.13
CA THR A 306 -3.30 21.85 -24.52
C THR A 306 -4.37 22.27 -25.54
N CYS A 307 -5.63 22.41 -25.14
CA CYS A 307 -6.66 22.99 -26.00
C CYS A 307 -6.62 24.53 -26.03
N SER A 308 -5.90 25.18 -25.10
CA SER A 308 -5.70 26.63 -25.07
C SER A 308 -4.40 27.02 -25.78
N GLU A 309 -4.50 27.74 -26.90
CA GLU A 309 -3.33 28.28 -27.60
C GLU A 309 -2.60 29.36 -26.77
N LYS A 310 -3.35 30.09 -25.93
CA LYS A 310 -2.78 31.07 -25.00
C LYS A 310 -1.93 30.39 -23.92
N ASP A 311 -2.39 29.25 -23.39
CA ASP A 311 -1.63 28.48 -22.42
C ASP A 311 -0.32 27.96 -23.03
N LYS A 312 -0.38 27.40 -24.25
CA LYS A 312 0.81 26.96 -24.98
C LYS A 312 1.80 28.10 -25.18
N LEU A 313 1.33 29.31 -25.46
CA LEU A 313 2.18 30.49 -25.62
C LEU A 313 2.90 30.86 -24.32
N ILE A 314 2.21 30.82 -23.19
CA ILE A 314 2.82 31.02 -21.87
C ILE A 314 3.87 29.95 -21.58
N LEU A 315 3.59 28.67 -21.85
CA LEU A 315 4.58 27.61 -21.63
C LEU A 315 5.83 27.78 -22.50
N LYS A 316 5.66 28.21 -23.76
CA LYS A 316 6.79 28.57 -24.64
C LYS A 316 7.61 29.73 -24.07
N GLN A 317 6.94 30.78 -23.59
CA GLN A 317 7.58 31.92 -22.96
C GLN A 317 8.36 31.51 -21.71
N LEU A 318 7.77 30.71 -20.82
CA LEU A 318 8.43 30.20 -19.62
C LEU A 318 9.65 29.36 -19.95
N ALA A 319 9.56 28.53 -21.00
CA ALA A 319 10.66 27.69 -21.47
C ALA A 319 11.73 28.45 -22.28
N GLY A 320 11.39 29.62 -22.84
CA GLY A 320 12.26 30.32 -23.79
C GLY A 320 12.36 29.61 -25.14
N TYR A 321 11.36 28.80 -25.50
CA TYR A 321 11.30 28.07 -26.77
C TYR A 321 10.35 28.73 -27.76
N THR A 322 10.60 28.51 -29.05
CA THR A 322 9.76 29.01 -30.13
C THR A 322 8.61 28.06 -30.45
N ASP A 323 8.81 26.75 -30.23
CA ASP A 323 7.81 25.72 -30.45
C ASP A 323 7.39 25.02 -29.15
N TYR A 324 6.09 24.75 -29.02
CA TYR A 324 5.50 24.08 -27.87
C TYR A 324 5.92 22.60 -27.80
N SER A 325 6.21 21.97 -28.95
CA SER A 325 6.66 20.57 -28.97
C SER A 325 7.98 20.38 -28.19
N GLN A 326 8.83 21.41 -28.12
CA GLN A 326 10.07 21.39 -27.35
C GLN A 326 9.82 21.36 -25.84
N VAL A 327 8.69 21.91 -25.38
CA VAL A 327 8.23 21.81 -23.99
C VAL A 327 7.57 20.45 -23.76
N GLU A 328 6.68 20.03 -24.66
CA GLU A 328 5.83 18.87 -24.44
C GLU A 328 6.60 17.53 -24.53
N ASN A 329 7.52 17.39 -25.49
CA ASN A 329 8.18 16.13 -25.77
C ASN A 329 8.99 15.57 -24.58
N PRO A 330 9.84 16.37 -23.89
CA PRO A 330 10.53 15.90 -22.69
C PRO A 330 9.56 15.51 -21.56
N LEU A 331 8.49 16.29 -21.37
CA LEU A 331 7.50 16.04 -20.32
C LEU A 331 6.73 14.73 -20.54
N ARG A 332 6.45 14.35 -21.80
CA ARG A 332 5.81 13.06 -22.12
C ARG A 332 6.64 11.88 -21.62
N LEU A 333 7.97 11.95 -21.70
CA LEU A 333 8.83 10.89 -21.20
C LEU A 333 8.75 10.76 -19.67
N LEU A 334 8.59 11.90 -18.97
CA LEU A 334 8.45 11.92 -17.51
C LEU A 334 7.13 11.31 -17.04
N THR A 335 6.03 11.44 -17.82
CA THR A 335 4.73 10.83 -17.48
C THR A 335 4.77 9.31 -17.33
N LYS A 336 5.76 8.66 -17.95
CA LYS A 336 5.93 7.21 -17.96
C LYS A 336 6.90 6.71 -16.88
N ARG A 337 7.34 7.55 -15.95
CA ARG A 337 8.19 7.11 -14.83
C ARG A 337 7.35 6.62 -13.65
N ARG A 338 7.93 5.72 -12.84
CA ARG A 338 7.33 5.18 -11.60
C ARG A 338 6.90 6.29 -10.64
N ASP A 339 7.76 7.29 -10.49
CA ASP A 339 7.51 8.48 -9.69
C ASP A 339 7.42 9.71 -10.61
N SER A 340 6.38 9.74 -11.46
CA SER A 340 6.21 10.88 -12.38
C SER A 340 5.92 12.18 -11.61
N PRO A 341 6.67 13.27 -11.87
CA PRO A 341 6.40 14.58 -11.27
C PRO A 341 5.21 15.30 -11.93
N ILE A 342 4.74 14.80 -13.07
CA ILE A 342 3.73 15.44 -13.89
C ILE A 342 2.68 14.43 -14.36
N ASP A 343 1.43 14.83 -14.31
CA ASP A 343 0.30 14.06 -14.79
C ASP A 343 -0.25 14.68 -16.08
N ARG A 344 -0.71 13.82 -16.98
CA ARG A 344 -1.49 14.21 -18.16
C ARG A 344 -2.80 13.43 -18.16
N VAL A 345 -3.90 14.16 -18.11
CA VAL A 345 -5.26 13.60 -18.25
C VAL A 345 -5.90 14.31 -19.43
N ASP A 346 -6.17 13.56 -20.49
CA ASP A 346 -6.67 14.07 -21.77
C ASP A 346 -5.79 15.22 -22.31
N ASP A 347 -6.34 16.43 -22.35
CA ASP A 347 -5.68 17.65 -22.81
C ASP A 347 -4.99 18.44 -21.69
N ILE A 348 -5.17 18.06 -20.44
CA ILE A 348 -4.68 18.79 -19.26
C ILE A 348 -3.35 18.21 -18.79
N TRP A 349 -2.38 19.11 -18.56
CA TRP A 349 -1.13 18.82 -17.87
C TRP A 349 -1.13 19.47 -16.51
N SER A 350 -0.59 18.78 -15.51
CA SER A 350 -0.46 19.31 -14.15
C SER A 350 0.69 18.69 -13.41
N LEU A 351 1.44 19.48 -12.65
CA LEU A 351 2.38 18.95 -11.67
C LEU A 351 1.62 18.13 -10.63
N ARG A 352 2.21 17.00 -10.23
CA ARG A 352 1.66 16.14 -9.19
C ARG A 352 1.72 16.84 -7.83
N SER A 353 2.87 17.40 -7.49
CA SER A 353 3.07 18.24 -6.32
C SER A 353 4.00 19.40 -6.66
N SER A 354 3.47 20.61 -6.66
CA SER A 354 4.26 21.83 -6.84
C SER A 354 5.25 22.04 -5.70
N VAL A 355 4.89 21.67 -4.46
CA VAL A 355 5.76 21.80 -3.28
C VAL A 355 6.97 20.87 -3.38
N ASP A 356 6.74 19.59 -3.67
CA ASP A 356 7.81 18.59 -3.84
C ASP A 356 8.71 18.94 -5.04
N ALA A 357 8.10 19.36 -6.16
CA ALA A 357 8.85 19.81 -7.32
C ALA A 357 9.71 21.04 -7.01
N PHE A 358 9.20 22.02 -6.25
CA PHE A 358 9.96 23.22 -5.89
C PHE A 358 11.12 22.92 -4.96
N VAL A 359 10.95 22.01 -3.99
CA VAL A 359 12.03 21.56 -3.08
C VAL A 359 13.20 20.97 -3.87
N HIS A 360 12.92 20.24 -4.95
CA HIS A 360 13.95 19.57 -5.74
C HIS A 360 14.50 20.43 -6.89
N LEU A 361 13.68 21.24 -7.56
CA LEU A 361 14.07 21.97 -8.77
C LEU A 361 14.35 23.45 -8.52
N GLY A 362 13.98 24.00 -7.36
CA GLY A 362 14.06 25.43 -7.08
C GLY A 362 15.49 25.99 -7.21
N TYR A 363 16.51 25.18 -6.92
CA TYR A 363 17.91 25.59 -7.05
C TYR A 363 18.36 25.80 -8.51
N LEU A 364 17.61 25.28 -9.49
CA LEU A 364 17.86 25.48 -10.93
C LEU A 364 17.24 26.78 -11.45
N LEU A 365 16.38 27.45 -10.67
CA LEU A 365 15.76 28.72 -11.06
C LEU A 365 16.77 29.86 -10.98
N GLY A 366 17.20 30.36 -12.13
CA GLY A 366 18.00 31.58 -12.26
C GLY A 366 17.17 32.85 -12.54
N GLU A 367 17.85 34.00 -12.59
CA GLU A 367 17.25 35.31 -12.88
C GLU A 367 16.43 35.31 -14.18
N GLU A 368 16.96 34.69 -15.25
CA GLU A 368 16.26 34.57 -16.53
C GLU A 368 14.93 33.82 -16.45
N HIS A 369 14.78 32.87 -15.51
CA HIS A 369 13.56 32.10 -15.32
C HIS A 369 12.52 32.95 -14.59
N LEU A 370 12.96 33.69 -13.57
CA LEU A 370 12.11 34.57 -12.79
C LEU A 370 11.61 35.77 -13.60
N GLU A 371 12.44 36.37 -14.46
CA GLU A 371 12.01 37.44 -15.36
C GLU A 371 10.95 36.97 -16.37
N ARG A 372 11.14 35.77 -16.95
CA ARG A 372 10.15 35.16 -17.85
C ARG A 372 8.85 34.87 -17.11
N PHE A 373 8.95 34.37 -15.89
CA PHE A 373 7.80 34.11 -15.03
C PHE A 373 7.05 35.39 -14.68
N GLU A 374 7.73 36.46 -14.26
CA GLU A 374 7.09 37.74 -13.96
C GLU A 374 6.30 38.28 -15.16
N LYS A 375 6.91 38.27 -16.35
CA LYS A 375 6.23 38.69 -17.60
C LYS A 375 5.00 37.84 -17.87
N ALA A 376 5.10 36.51 -17.72
CA ALA A 376 4.00 35.58 -17.93
C ALA A 376 2.86 35.80 -16.93
N VAL A 377 3.18 35.98 -15.64
CA VAL A 377 2.20 36.28 -14.58
C VAL A 377 1.45 37.56 -14.92
N ARG A 378 2.17 38.64 -15.25
CA ARG A 378 1.55 39.91 -15.63
C ARG A 378 0.62 39.75 -16.84
N GLU A 379 1.03 39.01 -17.86
CA GLU A 379 0.23 38.76 -19.05
C GLU A 379 -1.07 37.99 -18.72
N VAL A 380 -0.97 36.89 -17.98
CA VAL A 380 -2.10 36.00 -17.66
C VAL A 380 -3.13 36.68 -16.75
N PHE A 381 -2.67 37.39 -15.72
CA PHE A 381 -3.55 38.00 -14.71
C PHE A 381 -4.04 39.40 -15.10
N SER A 382 -3.37 40.11 -16.02
CA SER A 382 -3.89 41.38 -16.56
C SER A 382 -4.89 41.18 -17.69
N TYR A 383 -5.06 39.94 -18.18
CA TYR A 383 -5.99 39.64 -19.27
C TYR A 383 -7.45 39.72 -18.81
N ILE A 384 -8.13 40.75 -19.31
CA ILE A 384 -9.57 40.94 -19.16
C ILE A 384 -10.24 40.42 -20.44
N PRO A 385 -11.05 39.34 -20.36
CA PRO A 385 -11.79 38.86 -21.53
C PRO A 385 -12.76 39.95 -22.00
N GLU A 386 -12.88 40.12 -23.32
CA GLU A 386 -13.86 41.05 -23.87
C GLU A 386 -15.28 40.63 -23.46
N PRO A 387 -16.14 41.58 -23.02
CA PRO A 387 -17.51 41.26 -22.67
C PRO A 387 -18.27 40.80 -23.91
N PRO A 388 -19.17 39.80 -23.78
CA PRO A 388 -19.97 39.34 -24.91
C PRO A 388 -20.84 40.48 -25.43
N LYS A 389 -20.90 40.61 -26.75
CA LYS A 389 -21.77 41.57 -27.45
C LYS A 389 -23.18 40.99 -27.56
N ALA A 390 -24.18 41.85 -27.72
CA ALA A 390 -25.58 41.43 -27.83
C ALA A 390 -25.87 40.52 -29.04
N GLU A 391 -24.98 40.53 -30.04
CA GLU A 391 -25.05 39.74 -31.28
C GLU A 391 -24.39 38.36 -31.13
N ASP A 392 -23.62 38.14 -30.06
CA ASP A 392 -22.87 36.91 -29.87
C ASP A 392 -23.82 35.76 -29.47
N LEU A 393 -23.66 34.60 -30.10
CA LEU A 393 -24.37 33.39 -29.70
C LEU A 393 -23.90 32.98 -28.31
N PHE A 394 -24.83 32.59 -27.42
CA PHE A 394 -24.47 32.03 -26.13
C PHE A 394 -23.64 30.75 -26.34
N VAL A 395 -22.36 30.81 -25.97
CA VAL A 395 -21.47 29.66 -25.91
C VAL A 395 -21.35 29.27 -24.44
N PRO A 396 -21.62 28.01 -24.06
CA PRO A 396 -21.33 27.52 -22.71
C PRO A 396 -19.86 27.80 -22.37
N ASP A 397 -19.53 28.12 -21.11
CA ASP A 397 -18.16 28.48 -20.66
C ASP A 397 -17.07 27.50 -21.17
N ASN A 398 -17.41 26.21 -21.31
CA ASN A 398 -16.52 25.17 -21.84
C ASN A 398 -16.09 25.37 -23.31
N GLY A 399 -16.72 26.29 -24.04
CA GLY A 399 -16.43 26.60 -25.45
C GLY A 399 -15.66 27.90 -25.67
N ILE A 400 -15.41 28.70 -24.63
CA ILE A 400 -14.69 29.98 -24.74
C ILE A 400 -13.19 29.71 -24.82
N LYS A 401 -12.72 29.34 -26.02
CA LYS A 401 -11.30 29.12 -26.35
C LYS A 401 -10.45 30.40 -26.43
N THR A 402 -11.00 31.54 -26.03
CA THR A 402 -10.36 32.86 -26.20
C THR A 402 -9.63 33.36 -24.95
N SER A 403 -9.72 32.65 -23.82
CA SER A 403 -9.07 33.03 -22.55
C SER A 403 -8.01 32.01 -22.13
N TYR A 404 -7.10 32.41 -21.24
CA TYR A 404 -6.25 31.48 -20.49
C TYR A 404 -7.11 30.52 -19.70
N SER A 405 -6.68 29.26 -19.58
CA SER A 405 -7.43 28.26 -18.82
C SER A 405 -7.43 28.57 -17.33
N SER A 406 -8.47 28.09 -16.63
CA SER A 406 -8.51 28.11 -15.17
C SER A 406 -7.37 27.27 -14.56
N TRP A 407 -6.93 26.21 -15.25
CA TRP A 407 -5.79 25.38 -14.84
C TRP A 407 -4.50 26.19 -14.74
N LEU A 408 -4.19 26.98 -15.78
CA LEU A 408 -3.00 27.85 -15.78
C LEU A 408 -3.09 28.94 -14.72
N ARG A 409 -4.23 29.63 -14.64
CA ARG A 409 -4.43 30.69 -13.63
C ARG A 409 -4.28 30.16 -12.20
N ASN A 410 -4.91 29.03 -11.89
CA ASN A 410 -4.84 28.42 -10.56
C ASN A 410 -3.45 27.85 -10.28
N GLY A 411 -2.80 27.24 -11.28
CA GLY A 411 -1.45 26.72 -11.19
C GLY A 411 -0.43 27.81 -10.87
N MET A 412 -0.41 28.89 -11.65
CA MET A 412 0.49 30.03 -11.43
C MET A 412 0.21 30.72 -10.08
N THR A 413 -1.06 30.83 -9.66
CA THR A 413 -1.41 31.35 -8.32
C THR A 413 -0.81 30.50 -7.21
N THR A 414 -0.87 29.17 -7.36
CA THR A 414 -0.29 28.23 -6.39
C THR A 414 1.22 28.34 -6.33
N VAL A 415 1.89 28.52 -7.46
CA VAL A 415 3.35 28.74 -7.53
C VAL A 415 3.74 30.06 -6.86
N LEU A 416 2.99 31.15 -7.11
CA LEU A 416 3.21 32.43 -6.44
C LEU A 416 3.10 32.31 -4.91
N LEU A 417 2.11 31.56 -4.42
CA LEU A 417 1.96 31.25 -2.99
C LEU A 417 3.13 30.45 -2.40
N HIS A 418 3.87 29.69 -3.21
CA HIS A 418 5.07 28.98 -2.74
C HIS A 418 6.33 29.84 -2.72
N MET A 419 6.38 30.87 -3.56
CA MET A 419 7.52 31.81 -3.66
C MET A 419 7.42 32.99 -2.69
N ALA A 420 6.20 33.32 -2.23
CA ALA A 420 5.94 34.36 -1.23
C ALA A 420 6.22 33.86 0.20
#